data_AF-A0A258CRR0-F1
#
_entry.id   AF-A0A258CRR0-F1
#
_cell.length_a   1.000
_cell.length_b   1.000
_cell.length_c   1.000
_cell.angle_alpha   90.00
_cell.angle_beta   90.00
_cell.angle_gamma   90.00
#
_symmetry.space_group_name_H-M   'P 1'
#
loop_
_entity.id
_entity.type
_entity.pdbx_description
1 polymer ?
#
loop_
_entity_poly.entity_id
_entity_poly.type
_entity_poly.pdbx_seq_one_letter_code
_entity_poly.pdbx_strand_id
1 'polypeptide(L)'
;MHGKISAVQHRARGLFRGINGPLQATRYHSLVVARETCPADLTIEAETEDGLIMALSHRSLPVHGVQFHPESIASEHGATILRNFLDLAERWQREHATAALAGAD
;
A
#
# COMPACT_ATOMS: atom_id res chain seq x y z
N MET A 1 15.54 -15.90 -12.01
CA MET A 1 14.45 -14.99 -11.62
C MET A 1 15.01 -13.57 -11.66
N HIS A 2 14.61 -12.72 -12.63
CA HIS A 2 15.10 -11.34 -12.73
C HIS A 2 14.14 -10.42 -11.95
N GLY A 3 14.36 -10.28 -10.64
CA GLY A 3 13.71 -9.23 -9.85
C GLY A 3 14.46 -7.92 -10.06
N LYS A 4 13.75 -6.83 -10.37
CA LYS A 4 14.34 -5.49 -10.36
C LYS A 4 14.12 -4.89 -8.98
N ILE A 5 15.19 -4.39 -8.37
CA ILE A 5 15.09 -3.57 -7.16
C ILE A 5 14.83 -2.13 -7.59
N SER A 6 13.91 -1.45 -6.93
CA SER A 6 13.58 -0.05 -7.20
C SER A 6 13.42 0.72 -5.90
N ALA A 7 13.97 1.93 -5.87
CA ALA A 7 13.76 2.86 -4.77
C ALA A 7 12.33 3.42 -4.86
N VAL A 8 11.58 3.30 -3.77
CA VAL A 8 10.17 3.72 -3.68
C VAL A 8 10.04 4.83 -2.66
N GLN A 9 9.61 6.00 -3.11
CA GLN A 9 9.30 7.15 -2.27
C GLN A 9 7.87 7.03 -1.73
N HIS A 10 7.67 7.40 -0.47
CA HIS A 10 6.36 7.38 0.20
C HIS A 10 6.30 8.44 1.31
N ARG A 11 5.11 8.62 1.91
CA ARG A 11 4.84 9.68 2.90
C ARG A 11 4.80 9.20 4.36
N ALA A 12 5.53 8.13 4.67
CA ALA A 12 5.60 7.50 6.01
C ALA A 12 4.25 7.31 6.74
N ARG A 13 3.17 7.02 6.00
CA ARG A 13 1.78 6.91 6.52
C ARG A 13 1.08 5.68 5.95
N GLY A 14 -0.08 5.33 6.52
CA GLY A 14 -0.87 4.19 6.06
C GLY A 14 -0.06 2.89 6.11
N LEU A 15 0.09 2.22 4.96
CA LEU A 15 0.95 1.03 4.82
C LEU A 15 2.42 1.29 5.19
N PHE A 16 2.90 2.52 5.01
CA PHE A 16 4.30 2.90 5.23
C PHE A 16 4.56 3.57 6.58
N ARG A 17 3.59 3.50 7.51
CA ARG A 17 3.73 4.09 8.85
C ARG A 17 4.96 3.52 9.56
N GLY A 18 5.82 4.39 10.09
CA GLY A 18 7.03 4.00 10.82
C GLY A 18 8.22 3.58 9.94
N ILE A 19 8.13 3.76 8.62
CA ILE A 19 9.26 3.63 7.70
C ILE A 19 9.74 5.04 7.34
N ASN A 20 11.04 5.31 7.50
CA ASN A 20 11.64 6.61 7.26
C ASN A 20 12.38 6.61 5.92
N GLY A 21 12.16 7.66 5.11
CA GLY A 21 12.81 7.78 3.81
C GLY A 21 12.26 6.80 2.77
N PRO A 22 12.89 6.71 1.58
CA PRO A 22 12.52 5.74 0.56
C PRO A 22 12.92 4.32 0.99
N LEU A 23 12.28 3.31 0.41
CA LEU A 23 12.62 1.90 0.63
C LEU A 23 12.99 1.20 -0.68
N GLN A 24 13.87 0.20 -0.62
CA GLN A 24 14.19 -0.68 -1.72
C GLN A 24 13.18 -1.81 -1.82
N ALA A 25 12.45 -1.86 -2.94
CA ALA A 25 11.39 -2.84 -3.17
C ALA A 25 11.69 -3.72 -4.38
N THR A 26 11.40 -5.02 -4.26
CA THR A 26 11.54 -5.97 -5.36
C THR A 26 10.27 -6.02 -6.20
N ARG A 27 10.40 -5.87 -7.52
CA ARG A 27 9.31 -6.00 -8.49
C ARG A 27 9.63 -7.04 -9.57
N TYR A 28 8.63 -7.82 -9.96
CA TYR A 28 8.71 -8.81 -11.04
C TYR A 28 7.79 -8.50 -12.23
N HIS A 29 6.97 -7.44 -12.15
CA HIS A 29 5.89 -7.19 -13.10
C HIS A 29 6.23 -6.22 -14.25
N SER A 30 5.70 -6.54 -15.44
CA SER A 30 5.87 -5.75 -16.67
C SER A 30 4.81 -4.65 -16.80
N LEU A 31 3.55 -4.94 -16.49
CA LEU A 31 2.46 -3.96 -16.54
C LEU A 31 2.38 -3.14 -15.26
N VAL A 32 1.96 -1.89 -15.42
CA VAL A 32 1.94 -0.86 -14.39
C VAL A 32 0.70 0.00 -14.56
N VAL A 33 0.21 0.59 -13.47
CA VAL A 33 -0.90 1.55 -13.54
C VAL A 33 -0.39 2.84 -14.19
N ALA A 34 -1.03 3.24 -15.29
CA ALA A 34 -0.76 4.52 -15.95
C ALA A 34 -1.31 5.67 -15.09
N ARG A 35 -0.52 6.72 -14.88
CA ARG A 35 -0.90 7.84 -14.01
C ARG A 35 -2.07 8.62 -14.58
N GLU A 36 -2.10 8.76 -15.90
CA GLU A 36 -3.07 9.54 -16.66
C GLU A 36 -4.48 8.96 -16.58
N THR A 37 -4.58 7.65 -16.34
CA THR A 37 -5.84 6.91 -16.26
C THR A 37 -6.10 6.35 -14.86
N CYS A 38 -5.29 6.74 -13.87
CA CYS A 38 -5.50 6.32 -12.49
C CYS A 38 -6.82 6.91 -11.96
N PRO A 39 -7.76 6.07 -11.47
CA PRO A 39 -9.06 6.56 -10.97
C PRO A 39 -8.91 7.61 -9.86
N ALA A 40 -9.78 8.62 -9.89
CA ALA A 40 -9.76 9.72 -8.92
C ALA A 40 -10.03 9.25 -7.49
N ASP A 41 -10.74 8.13 -7.29
CA ASP A 41 -11.04 7.54 -5.98
C ASP A 41 -9.84 6.87 -5.30
N LEU A 42 -8.72 6.76 -6.02
CA LEU A 42 -7.45 6.26 -5.49
C LEU A 42 -6.49 7.40 -5.18
N THR A 43 -5.73 7.23 -4.11
CA THR A 43 -4.60 8.09 -3.74
C THR A 43 -3.31 7.35 -4.01
N ILE A 44 -2.38 7.98 -4.72
CA ILE A 44 -1.01 7.48 -4.89
C ILE A 44 -0.28 7.67 -3.57
N GLU A 45 0.09 6.57 -2.92
CA GLU A 45 0.76 6.56 -1.62
C GLU A 45 2.28 6.37 -1.73
N ALA A 46 2.72 5.74 -2.83
CA ALA A 46 4.13 5.57 -3.12
C ALA A 46 4.41 5.51 -4.61
N GLU A 47 5.58 6.00 -5.00
CA GLU A 47 6.04 6.07 -6.40
C GLU A 47 7.57 6.03 -6.49
N THR A 48 8.11 5.63 -7.64
CA THR A 48 9.55 5.77 -7.93
C THR A 48 9.86 7.23 -8.33
N GLU A 49 11.16 7.56 -8.43
CA GLU A 49 11.61 8.91 -8.85
C GLU A 49 11.13 9.30 -10.26
N ASP A 50 11.02 8.34 -11.18
CA ASP A 50 10.47 8.53 -12.53
C ASP A 50 8.94 8.49 -12.58
N GLY A 51 8.27 8.50 -11.43
CA GLY A 51 6.82 8.66 -11.32
C GLY A 51 6.01 7.37 -11.49
N LEU A 52 6.66 6.20 -11.45
CA LEU A 52 5.95 4.92 -11.50
C LEU A 52 5.13 4.72 -10.23
N ILE A 53 3.85 4.43 -10.36
CA ILE A 53 2.97 4.18 -9.21
C ILE A 53 3.36 2.85 -8.55
N MET A 54 3.71 2.90 -7.27
CA MET A 54 4.17 1.74 -6.50
C MET A 54 3.21 1.35 -5.36
N ALA A 55 2.36 2.26 -4.90
CA ALA A 55 1.27 1.94 -3.99
C ALA A 55 0.08 2.88 -4.13
N LEU A 56 -1.10 2.33 -3.87
CA LEU A 56 -2.40 3.00 -3.94
C LEU A 56 -3.21 2.72 -2.68
N SER A 57 -4.05 3.67 -2.29
CA SER A 57 -5.10 3.51 -1.29
C SER A 57 -6.43 4.03 -1.83
N HIS A 58 -7.55 3.40 -1.48
CA HIS A 58 -8.86 3.98 -1.77
C HIS A 58 -9.15 5.11 -0.78
N ARG A 59 -9.79 6.18 -1.25
CA ARG A 59 -10.07 7.37 -0.41
C ARG A 59 -11.05 7.11 0.73
N SER A 60 -11.97 6.16 0.57
CA SER A 60 -13.06 5.89 1.52
C SER A 60 -13.22 4.43 1.93
N LEU A 61 -12.51 3.49 1.28
CA LEU A 61 -12.65 2.06 1.53
C LEU A 61 -11.32 1.53 2.09
N PRO A 62 -11.31 0.45 2.88
CA PRO A 62 -10.09 -0.14 3.46
C PRO A 62 -9.32 -0.97 2.41
N VAL A 63 -9.15 -0.41 1.21
CA VAL A 63 -8.52 -1.07 0.08
C VAL A 63 -7.16 -0.42 -0.15
N HIS A 64 -6.14 -1.27 -0.17
CA HIS A 64 -4.75 -0.87 -0.38
C HIS A 64 -4.11 -1.80 -1.40
N GLY A 65 -3.23 -1.26 -2.24
CA GLY A 65 -2.49 -2.03 -3.24
C GLY A 65 -1.03 -1.60 -3.29
N VAL A 66 -0.13 -2.56 -3.52
CA VAL A 66 1.29 -2.33 -3.77
C VAL A 66 1.68 -3.05 -5.07
N GLN A 67 2.55 -2.41 -5.87
CA GLN A 67 3.03 -2.94 -7.16
C GLN A 67 4.25 -3.87 -7.01
N PHE A 68 4.89 -3.80 -5.84
CA PHE A 68 6.06 -4.58 -5.46
C PHE A 68 5.67 -5.75 -4.55
N HIS A 69 6.66 -6.60 -4.24
CA HIS A 69 6.49 -7.80 -3.42
C HIS A 69 6.96 -7.53 -1.98
N PRO A 70 6.07 -7.13 -1.05
CA PRO A 70 6.46 -6.89 0.35
C PRO A 70 6.84 -8.19 1.07
N GLU A 71 6.47 -9.36 0.55
CA GLU A 71 6.84 -10.67 1.09
C GLU A 71 8.25 -11.12 0.68
N SER A 72 8.83 -10.50 -0.35
CA SER A 72 10.16 -10.88 -0.83
C SER A 72 11.23 -10.51 0.20
N ILE A 73 12.18 -11.43 0.45
CA ILE A 73 13.34 -11.18 1.33
C ILE A 73 14.21 -9.99 0.86
N ALA A 74 14.15 -9.67 -0.43
CA ALA A 74 14.90 -8.57 -1.03
C ALA A 74 14.16 -7.23 -0.95
N SER A 75 12.93 -7.18 -0.43
CA SER A 75 12.21 -5.93 -0.16
C SER A 75 12.45 -5.49 1.29
N GLU A 76 12.81 -4.23 1.47
CA GLU A 76 12.96 -3.64 2.80
C GLU A 76 11.60 -3.46 3.48
N HIS A 77 11.58 -3.61 4.81
CA HIS A 77 10.43 -3.33 5.67
C HIS A 77 9.13 -4.09 5.34
N GLY A 78 9.20 -5.20 4.59
CA GLY A 78 8.05 -6.02 4.21
C GLY A 78 7.14 -6.43 5.37
N ALA A 79 7.74 -6.92 6.47
CA ALA A 79 7.01 -7.30 7.68
C ALA A 79 6.30 -6.10 8.34
N THR A 80 6.91 -4.92 8.34
CA THR A 80 6.31 -3.68 8.86
C THR A 80 5.12 -3.25 8.01
N ILE A 81 5.23 -3.33 6.69
CA ILE A 81 4.13 -3.04 5.75
C ILE A 81 2.94 -3.97 6.00
N LEU A 82 3.19 -5.28 6.12
CA LEU A 82 2.15 -6.27 6.41
C LEU A 82 1.52 -6.06 7.79
N ARG A 83 2.32 -5.73 8.81
CA ARG A 83 1.79 -5.36 10.14
C ARG A 83 0.87 -4.15 10.05
N ASN A 84 1.31 -3.10 9.36
CA ASN A 84 0.52 -1.89 9.18
C ASN A 84 -0.81 -2.15 8.45
N PHE A 85 -0.82 -3.04 7.46
CA PHE A 85 -2.03 -3.49 6.77
C PHE A 85 -3.00 -4.19 7.72
N LEU A 86 -2.51 -5.14 8.54
CA LEU A 86 -3.36 -5.83 9.52
C LEU A 86 -3.94 -4.85 10.54
N ASP A 87 -3.16 -3.91 11.04
CA ASP A 87 -3.66 -2.88 11.97
C ASP A 87 -4.73 -1.99 11.33
N LEU A 88 -4.61 -1.67 10.03
CA LEU A 88 -5.61 -0.92 9.27
C LEU A 88 -6.91 -1.74 9.14
N ALA A 89 -6.79 -3.01 8.78
CA ALA A 89 -7.93 -3.91 8.65
C ALA A 89 -8.67 -4.09 9.98
N GLU A 90 -7.95 -4.28 11.09
CA GLU A 90 -8.54 -4.36 12.42
C GLU A 90 -9.24 -3.06 12.83
N ARG A 91 -8.63 -1.89 12.58
CA ARG A 91 -9.27 -0.61 12.87
C ARG A 91 -10.57 -0.45 12.09
N TRP A 92 -10.55 -0.73 10.79
CA TRP A 92 -11.75 -0.69 9.96
C TRP A 92 -12.85 -1.60 10.50
N GLN A 93 -12.50 -2.85 10.86
CA GLN A 93 -13.44 -3.80 11.45
C GLN A 93 -14.03 -3.27 12.76
N ARG A 94 -13.22 -2.72 13.67
CA ARG A 94 -13.71 -2.15 14.94
C ARG A 94 -14.68 -1.00 14.71
N GLU A 95 -14.36 -0.09 13.80
CA GLU A 95 -15.20 1.06 13.48
C GLU A 95 -16.56 0.64 12.88
N HIS A 96 -16.57 -0.40 12.04
CA HIS A 96 -17.76 -0.83 11.29
C HIS A 96 -18.54 -1.99 11.93
N ALA A 97 -17.96 -2.73 12.88
CA ALA A 97 -18.66 -3.76 13.66
C ALA A 97 -19.74 -3.14 14.57
N THR A 98 -19.52 -1.90 15.04
CA THR A 98 -20.51 -1.15 15.83
C THR A 98 -21.79 -0.85 15.06
N ALA A 99 -21.69 -0.67 13.73
CA ALA A 99 -22.86 -0.40 12.88
C ALA A 99 -23.70 -1.66 12.61
N ALA A 100 -23.09 -2.85 12.61
CA ALA A 100 -23.79 -4.12 12.40
C ALA A 100 -24.61 -4.56 13.63
N LEU A 101 -24.21 -4.17 14.84
CA LEU A 101 -24.94 -4.47 16.08
C LEU A 101 -26.07 -3.46 16.39
N ALA A 102 -25.99 -2.24 15.86
CA ALA A 102 -26.99 -1.19 16.07
C ALA A 102 -28.15 -1.21 15.06
N GLY A 103 -28.09 -2.06 14.03
CA GLY A 103 -29.14 -2.23 13.01
C GLY A 103 -29.97 -3.51 13.15
N ALA A 104 -29.91 -4.17 14.31
CA ALA A 104 -30.58 -5.44 14.60
C ALA A 104 -31.85 -5.29 15.45
N ASP A 105 -32.36 -4.07 15.63
CA ASP A 105 -33.60 -3.74 16.35
C ASP A 105 -34.74 -3.34 15.39
#